data_AF-A0A6G0XHS1-F1
#
_entry.id   AF-A0A6G0XHS1-F1
#
_cell.length_a   1.000
_cell.length_b   1.000
_cell.length_c   1.000
_cell.angle_alpha   90.00
_cell.angle_beta   90.00
_cell.angle_gamma   90.00
#
_symmetry.space_group_name_H-M   'P 1'
#
loop_
_entity.id
_entity.type
_entity.pdbx_description
1 polymer ?
#
loop_
_entity_poly.entity_id
_entity_poly.type
_entity_poly.pdbx_seq_one_letter_code
_entity_poly.pdbx_strand_id
1 'polypeptide(L)'
;MPFERAWIGTDLPECRPCRATYDMYKGPLPEITPSMCADLCFLNEDESEMPDQPYVDPNARAAEETALFIDRMNQEYGLSASFVRMMKSPRLQWCVPSCTSSYFDLDIAPLLIGDVHYLLFYRDQQDCIGWYLVLDGEDKGCVVASQIVQLHAYGGDVDATSFQEQSVICAASFDEFVYRMWVENHLWFNKSKPARIVAAYEAYAQEYKRLNSAN
;
A
#
# COMPACT_ATOMS: atom_id res chain seq x y z
N MET A 1 19.44 9.66 8.24
CA MET A 1 18.61 10.89 8.17
C MET A 1 17.13 10.48 8.33
N PRO A 2 16.14 11.36 8.51
CA PRO A 2 14.74 10.92 8.41
C PRO A 2 14.39 10.59 6.95
N PHE A 3 13.44 9.68 6.72
CA PHE A 3 12.89 9.48 5.38
C PHE A 3 12.17 10.74 4.91
N GLU A 4 12.28 11.06 3.63
CA GLU A 4 11.40 12.04 3.03
C GLU A 4 9.95 11.50 3.00
N ARG A 5 8.98 12.41 3.05
CA ARG A 5 7.57 12.05 2.86
C ARG A 5 7.17 12.33 1.41
N ALA A 6 6.70 11.31 0.72
CA ALA A 6 6.20 11.44 -0.64
C ALA A 6 5.30 10.26 -0.99
N TRP A 7 4.32 10.47 -1.87
CA TRP A 7 3.53 9.38 -2.41
C TRP A 7 4.20 8.80 -3.66
N ILE A 8 4.35 7.47 -3.70
CA ILE A 8 4.72 6.75 -4.91
C ILE A 8 3.43 6.21 -5.53
N GLY A 9 3.08 6.71 -6.71
CA GLY A 9 1.85 6.34 -7.39
C GLY A 9 1.96 6.43 -8.90
N THR A 10 0.92 5.98 -9.60
CA THR A 10 0.83 6.07 -11.06
C THR A 10 0.07 7.33 -11.50
N ASP A 11 -0.19 7.47 -12.79
CA ASP A 11 -1.03 8.54 -13.33
C ASP A 11 -2.45 8.45 -12.76
N LEU A 12 -3.12 9.59 -12.64
CA LEU A 12 -4.54 9.66 -12.36
C LEU A 12 -5.16 10.52 -13.45
N PRO A 13 -6.03 9.95 -14.30
CA PRO A 13 -6.70 10.69 -15.35
C PRO A 13 -7.28 12.01 -14.82
N GLU A 14 -6.95 13.11 -15.50
CA GLU A 14 -7.38 14.49 -15.17
C GLU A 14 -6.89 15.08 -13.83
N CYS A 15 -6.19 14.30 -12.99
CA CYS A 15 -5.77 14.74 -11.66
C CYS A 15 -4.24 14.85 -11.55
N ARG A 16 -3.49 13.89 -12.12
CA ARG A 16 -2.05 13.79 -11.93
C ARG A 16 -1.37 13.06 -13.09
N PRO A 17 -0.44 13.68 -13.82
CA PRO A 17 0.36 12.96 -14.80
C PRO A 17 1.41 12.09 -14.11
N CYS A 18 1.86 11.03 -14.79
CA CYS A 18 3.00 10.21 -14.40
C CYS A 18 3.96 10.06 -15.59
N ARG A 19 5.26 10.11 -15.32
CA ARG A 19 6.34 10.02 -16.33
C ARG A 19 6.69 8.58 -16.71
N ALA A 20 6.42 7.64 -15.84
CA ALA A 20 6.70 6.20 -16.01
C ALA A 20 5.55 5.38 -15.41
N THR A 21 5.79 4.12 -15.01
CA THR A 21 4.81 3.33 -14.25
C THR A 21 4.51 3.95 -12.89
N TYR A 22 5.53 4.49 -12.22
CA TYR A 22 5.40 5.20 -10.95
C TYR A 22 6.20 6.49 -10.99
N ASP A 23 5.70 7.50 -10.29
CA ASP A 23 6.40 8.75 -9.99
C ASP A 23 6.29 9.06 -8.50
N MET A 24 7.21 9.91 -8.03
CA MET A 24 7.23 10.42 -6.66
C MET A 24 6.56 11.80 -6.57
N TYR A 25 5.51 11.89 -5.76
CA TYR A 25 4.73 13.11 -5.56
C TYR A 25 4.97 13.68 -4.15
N LYS A 26 5.74 14.78 -4.10
CA LYS A 26 6.05 15.55 -2.87
C LYS A 26 5.06 16.70 -2.61
N GLY A 27 4.14 16.96 -3.54
CA GLY A 27 3.15 18.03 -3.45
C GLY A 27 2.00 17.68 -2.50
N PRO A 28 1.08 18.63 -2.27
CA PRO A 28 -0.09 18.36 -1.45
C PRO A 28 -0.95 17.26 -2.09
N LEU A 29 -1.27 16.24 -1.31
CA LEU A 29 -2.17 15.16 -1.67
C LEU A 29 -3.51 15.39 -0.96
N PRO A 30 -4.63 14.86 -1.49
CA PRO A 30 -5.87 14.84 -0.74
C PRO A 30 -5.66 14.20 0.63
N GLU A 31 -6.12 14.89 1.66
CA GLU A 31 -6.07 14.43 3.03
C GLU A 31 -6.94 13.19 3.20
N ILE A 32 -6.43 12.20 3.92
CA ILE A 32 -7.19 11.00 4.31
C ILE A 32 -7.38 11.08 5.81
N THR A 33 -8.63 11.25 6.24
CA THR A 33 -8.97 11.34 7.65
C THR A 33 -9.27 9.97 8.24
N PRO A 34 -9.14 9.77 9.57
CA PRO A 34 -9.46 8.48 10.19
C PRO A 34 -10.87 7.96 9.88
N SER A 35 -11.86 8.84 9.74
CA SER A 35 -13.23 8.43 9.38
C SER A 35 -13.36 7.81 7.99
N MET A 36 -12.38 8.02 7.11
CA MET A 36 -12.36 7.48 5.75
C MET A 36 -11.76 6.08 5.69
N CYS A 37 -10.77 5.79 6.54
CA CYS A 37 -9.91 4.61 6.38
C CYS A 37 -9.82 3.68 7.59
N ALA A 38 -10.14 4.16 8.81
CA ALA A 38 -9.93 3.39 10.04
C ALA A 38 -10.63 2.02 9.99
N ASP A 39 -9.91 1.00 10.46
CA ASP A 39 -10.37 -0.40 10.50
C ASP A 39 -10.75 -0.94 9.12
N LEU A 40 -10.26 -0.30 8.05
CA LEU A 40 -10.60 -0.57 6.65
C LEU A 40 -12.11 -0.46 6.38
N CYS A 41 -12.80 0.49 7.03
CA CYS A 41 -14.25 0.65 6.98
C CYS A 41 -14.83 0.90 5.56
N PHE A 42 -13.99 1.33 4.63
CA PHE A 42 -14.34 1.56 3.22
C PHE A 42 -14.31 0.29 2.36
N LEU A 43 -13.69 -0.80 2.83
CA LEU A 43 -13.73 -2.08 2.12
C LEU A 43 -15.05 -2.78 2.41
N ASN A 44 -15.71 -3.24 1.35
CA ASN A 44 -16.91 -4.06 1.46
C ASN A 44 -16.57 -5.48 1.00
N GLU A 45 -16.85 -6.47 1.83
CA GLU A 45 -16.67 -7.87 1.51
C GLU A 45 -17.86 -8.46 0.72
N ASP A 46 -18.82 -7.65 0.28
CA ASP A 46 -19.93 -8.07 -0.59
C ASP A 46 -19.41 -8.55 -1.96
N GLU A 47 -19.85 -9.74 -2.40
CA GLU A 47 -19.43 -10.33 -3.68
C GLU A 47 -19.79 -9.48 -4.88
N SER A 48 -20.85 -8.66 -4.77
CA SER A 48 -21.30 -7.78 -5.86
C SER A 48 -20.32 -6.65 -6.18
N GLU A 49 -19.34 -6.39 -5.30
CA GLU A 49 -18.32 -5.36 -5.47
C GLU A 49 -16.92 -5.91 -5.76
N MET A 50 -16.81 -7.24 -5.84
CA MET A 50 -15.55 -7.92 -6.10
C MET A 50 -15.22 -7.86 -7.60
N PRO A 51 -13.94 -7.75 -7.98
CA PRO A 51 -13.56 -7.82 -9.38
C PRO A 51 -13.91 -9.20 -9.95
N ASP A 52 -14.40 -9.24 -11.20
CA ASP A 52 -14.77 -10.47 -11.91
C ASP A 52 -13.60 -11.47 -11.98
N GLN A 53 -12.36 -10.97 -12.00
CA GLN A 53 -11.14 -11.75 -11.96
C GLN A 53 -10.14 -11.10 -10.98
N PRO A 54 -10.11 -11.54 -9.71
CA PRO A 54 -9.05 -11.12 -8.81
C PRO A 54 -7.71 -11.64 -9.33
N TYR A 55 -6.69 -10.78 -9.31
CA TYR A 55 -5.33 -11.24 -9.53
C TYR A 55 -4.90 -12.10 -8.34
N VAL A 56 -4.42 -13.31 -8.62
CA VAL A 56 -3.85 -14.22 -7.63
C VAL A 56 -2.41 -14.42 -8.03
N ASP A 57 -1.48 -14.10 -7.12
CA ASP A 57 -0.07 -14.42 -7.34
C ASP A 57 0.08 -15.94 -7.49
N PRO A 58 0.63 -16.44 -8.62
CA PRO A 58 0.87 -17.87 -8.79
C PRO A 58 1.81 -18.47 -7.72
N ASN A 59 2.59 -17.64 -7.02
CA ASN A 59 3.48 -18.05 -5.95
C ASN A 59 2.94 -17.74 -4.55
N ALA A 60 1.65 -17.36 -4.44
CA ALA A 60 1.03 -17.02 -3.17
C ALA A 60 1.23 -18.15 -2.16
N ARG A 61 1.71 -17.79 -0.97
CA ARG A 61 1.85 -18.72 0.15
C ARG A 61 0.49 -19.28 0.54
N ALA A 62 0.48 -20.49 1.09
CA ALA A 62 -0.75 -21.08 1.59
C ALA A 62 -1.37 -20.16 2.67
N ALA A 63 -2.69 -19.97 2.65
CA ALA A 63 -3.37 -19.06 3.58
C ALA A 63 -3.08 -19.38 5.06
N GLU A 64 -2.91 -20.66 5.39
CA GLU A 64 -2.53 -21.12 6.73
C GLU A 64 -1.11 -20.67 7.12
N GLU A 65 -0.15 -20.75 6.20
CA GLU A 65 1.23 -20.29 6.43
C GLU A 65 1.27 -18.78 6.64
N THR A 66 0.53 -18.03 5.82
CA THR A 66 0.36 -16.58 5.96
C THR A 66 -0.23 -16.23 7.33
N ALA A 67 -1.30 -16.93 7.75
CA ALA A 67 -1.93 -16.67 9.04
C ALA A 67 -0.98 -16.90 10.21
N LEU A 68 -0.22 -18.01 10.20
CA LEU A 68 0.77 -18.32 11.22
C LEU A 68 1.92 -17.32 11.24
N PHE A 69 2.37 -16.86 10.08
CA PHE A 69 3.41 -15.82 9.98
C PHE A 69 2.92 -14.51 10.60
N ILE A 70 1.73 -14.06 10.22
CA ILE A 70 1.13 -12.83 10.78
C ILE A 70 0.91 -12.94 12.29
N ASP A 71 0.51 -14.11 12.81
CA ASP A 71 0.37 -14.29 14.27
C ASP A 71 1.69 -14.13 15.01
N ARG A 72 2.80 -14.67 14.47
CA ARG A 72 4.13 -14.47 15.05
C ARG A 72 4.55 -13.00 15.01
N MET A 73 4.41 -12.36 13.86
CA MET A 73 4.75 -10.94 13.71
C MET A 73 3.90 -10.05 14.62
N ASN A 74 2.63 -10.37 14.81
CA ASN A 74 1.77 -9.64 15.73
C ASN A 74 2.18 -9.83 17.20
N GLN A 75 2.56 -11.04 17.59
CA GLN A 75 3.07 -11.31 18.95
C GLN A 75 4.38 -10.57 19.24
N GLU A 76 5.26 -10.46 18.23
CA GLU A 76 6.58 -9.85 18.37
C GLU A 76 6.53 -8.32 18.29
N TYR A 77 5.82 -7.78 17.29
CA TYR A 77 5.84 -6.35 16.98
C TYR A 77 4.55 -5.61 17.37
N GLY A 78 3.46 -6.30 17.71
CA GLY A 78 2.18 -5.66 18.03
C GLY A 78 1.62 -4.89 16.82
N LEU A 79 1.16 -5.63 15.82
CA LEU A 79 0.63 -5.10 14.56
C LEU A 79 -0.77 -4.50 14.76
N SER A 80 -1.19 -3.62 13.85
CA SER A 80 -2.56 -3.09 13.88
C SER A 80 -3.59 -4.17 13.54
N ALA A 81 -4.80 -4.05 14.12
CA ALA A 81 -5.89 -4.97 13.83
C ALA A 81 -6.24 -4.98 12.33
N SER A 82 -6.24 -3.81 11.69
CA SER A 82 -6.43 -3.66 10.24
C SER A 82 -5.41 -4.44 9.41
N PHE A 83 -4.13 -4.36 9.77
CA PHE A 83 -3.07 -5.08 9.06
C PHE A 83 -3.27 -6.59 9.19
N VAL A 84 -3.48 -7.08 10.42
CA VAL A 84 -3.73 -8.50 10.68
C VAL A 84 -4.96 -9.00 9.91
N ARG A 85 -6.06 -8.22 9.92
CA ARG A 85 -7.30 -8.55 9.20
C ARG A 85 -7.08 -8.65 7.70
N MET A 86 -6.43 -7.65 7.09
CA MET A 86 -6.16 -7.63 5.64
C MET A 86 -5.24 -8.78 5.24
N MET A 87 -4.11 -8.95 5.92
CA MET A 87 -3.10 -9.94 5.51
C MET A 87 -3.58 -11.39 5.66
N LYS A 88 -4.60 -11.64 6.49
CA LYS A 88 -5.24 -12.96 6.64
C LYS A 88 -6.46 -13.19 5.74
N SER A 89 -6.92 -12.18 5.01
CA SER A 89 -8.15 -12.27 4.21
C SER A 89 -7.87 -12.02 2.73
N PRO A 90 -7.69 -13.09 1.92
CA PRO A 90 -7.63 -12.96 0.46
C PRO A 90 -8.83 -12.20 -0.11
N ARG A 91 -10.00 -12.36 0.51
CA ARG A 91 -11.22 -11.67 0.11
C ARG A 91 -11.09 -10.15 0.24
N LEU A 92 -10.55 -9.65 1.36
CA LEU A 92 -10.32 -8.22 1.53
C LEU A 92 -9.21 -7.70 0.61
N GLN A 93 -8.19 -8.50 0.36
CA GLN A 93 -7.12 -8.15 -0.57
C GLN A 93 -7.68 -7.95 -1.99
N TRP A 94 -8.63 -8.79 -2.42
CA TRP A 94 -9.31 -8.66 -3.71
C TRP A 94 -10.20 -7.42 -3.83
N CYS A 95 -10.65 -6.85 -2.71
CA CYS A 95 -11.40 -5.60 -2.70
C CYS A 95 -10.53 -4.37 -3.06
N VAL A 96 -9.21 -4.52 -3.14
CA VAL A 96 -8.27 -3.45 -3.52
C VAL A 96 -7.80 -3.69 -4.95
N PRO A 97 -8.39 -3.01 -5.96
CA PRO A 97 -7.98 -3.19 -7.34
C PRO A 97 -6.57 -2.64 -7.56
N SER A 98 -5.87 -3.14 -8.58
CA SER A 98 -4.58 -2.61 -9.01
C SER A 98 -4.52 -2.46 -10.53
N CYS A 99 -4.23 -1.24 -11.01
CA CYS A 99 -3.99 -0.93 -12.41
C CYS A 99 -2.57 -1.28 -12.88
N THR A 100 -1.67 -1.57 -11.94
CA THR A 100 -0.29 -2.01 -12.18
C THR A 100 -0.08 -3.48 -11.85
N SER A 101 -1.16 -4.24 -11.60
CA SER A 101 -1.11 -5.63 -11.14
C SER A 101 -0.33 -5.83 -9.83
N SER A 102 -0.25 -4.80 -8.98
CA SER A 102 0.33 -4.91 -7.64
C SER A 102 -0.56 -5.74 -6.72
N TYR A 103 0.05 -6.45 -5.78
CA TYR A 103 -0.64 -7.42 -4.93
C TYR A 103 -0.05 -7.46 -3.52
N PHE A 104 -0.86 -7.98 -2.58
CA PHE A 104 -0.44 -8.23 -1.21
C PHE A 104 0.40 -9.50 -1.16
N ASP A 105 1.62 -9.37 -0.64
CA ASP A 105 2.57 -10.46 -0.55
C ASP A 105 3.50 -10.22 0.64
N LEU A 106 3.74 -11.27 1.42
CA LEU A 106 4.58 -11.23 2.60
C LEU A 106 5.83 -12.01 2.33
N ASP A 107 6.97 -11.35 2.52
CA ASP A 107 8.24 -12.06 2.57
C ASP A 107 8.29 -13.00 3.79
N ILE A 108 9.26 -13.91 3.80
CA ILE A 108 9.39 -14.94 4.83
C ILE A 108 9.94 -14.40 6.16
N ALA A 109 10.50 -13.19 6.16
CA ALA A 109 11.00 -12.48 7.32
C ALA A 109 11.01 -10.96 7.08
N PRO A 110 10.95 -10.13 8.14
CA PRO A 110 11.24 -8.71 8.05
C PRO A 110 12.69 -8.43 7.62
N LEU A 111 12.90 -7.33 6.92
CA LEU A 111 14.21 -6.77 6.59
C LEU A 111 14.70 -5.90 7.75
N LEU A 112 15.91 -6.13 8.24
CA LEU A 112 16.57 -5.28 9.22
C LEU A 112 17.46 -4.25 8.51
N ILE A 113 17.13 -2.96 8.63
CA ILE A 113 17.93 -1.87 8.08
C ILE A 113 18.37 -0.95 9.23
N GLY A 114 19.67 -0.94 9.50
CA GLY A 114 20.18 -0.34 10.74
C GLY A 114 19.61 -1.09 11.94
N ASP A 115 18.84 -0.39 12.77
CA ASP A 115 18.19 -0.95 13.97
C ASP A 115 16.65 -1.02 13.85
N VAL A 116 16.11 -0.93 12.63
CA VAL A 116 14.66 -0.91 12.37
C VAL A 116 14.25 -2.05 11.45
N HIS A 117 13.13 -2.70 11.76
CA HIS A 117 12.55 -3.78 10.97
C HIS A 117 11.45 -3.28 10.02
N TYR A 118 11.51 -3.77 8.78
CA TYR A 118 10.60 -3.44 7.69
C TYR A 118 9.99 -4.71 7.12
N LEU A 119 8.67 -4.81 7.10
CA LEU A 119 7.97 -5.97 6.53
C LEU A 119 7.39 -5.62 5.17
N LEU A 120 7.90 -6.22 4.10
CA LEU A 120 7.26 -6.18 2.79
C LEU A 120 5.87 -6.79 2.90
N PHE A 121 4.85 -6.05 2.48
CA PHE A 121 3.46 -6.53 2.51
C PHE A 121 2.68 -6.29 1.22
N TYR A 122 3.20 -5.45 0.32
CA TYR A 122 2.57 -5.12 -0.95
C TYR A 122 3.67 -4.81 -1.96
N ARG A 123 3.56 -5.30 -3.19
CA ARG A 123 4.57 -5.08 -4.23
C ARG A 123 3.98 -5.06 -5.63
N ASP A 124 4.71 -4.40 -6.50
CA ASP A 124 4.42 -4.39 -7.94
C ASP A 124 4.76 -5.75 -8.59
N GLN A 125 4.05 -6.13 -9.65
CA GLN A 125 4.30 -7.39 -10.35
C GLN A 125 5.68 -7.46 -11.00
N GLN A 126 6.26 -6.31 -11.36
CA GLN A 126 7.58 -6.23 -11.97
C GLN A 126 8.67 -5.92 -10.93
N ASP A 127 8.34 -5.97 -9.63
CA ASP A 127 9.26 -5.65 -8.52
C ASP A 127 9.95 -4.29 -8.69
N CYS A 128 9.27 -3.35 -9.33
CA CYS A 128 9.77 -1.99 -9.51
C CYS A 128 9.60 -1.15 -8.24
N ILE A 129 8.58 -1.44 -7.43
CA ILE A 129 8.33 -0.81 -6.13
C ILE A 129 7.82 -1.85 -5.14
N GLY A 130 8.33 -1.78 -3.91
CA GLY A 130 7.87 -2.54 -2.75
C GLY A 130 7.40 -1.59 -1.65
N TRP A 131 6.34 -1.98 -0.96
CA TRP A 131 5.79 -1.24 0.17
C TRP A 131 5.94 -2.05 1.45
N TYR A 132 6.56 -1.40 2.42
CA TYR A 132 7.02 -1.99 3.66
C TYR A 132 6.29 -1.35 4.85
N LEU A 133 5.84 -2.17 5.79
CA LEU A 133 5.36 -1.71 7.07
C LEU A 133 6.56 -1.54 8.01
N VAL A 134 6.68 -0.38 8.63
CA VAL A 134 7.69 -0.14 9.67
C VAL A 134 7.20 -0.80 10.98
N LEU A 135 7.95 -1.78 11.48
CA LEU A 135 7.52 -2.62 12.61
C LEU A 135 7.89 -2.05 13.98
N ASP A 136 8.97 -1.28 14.05
CA ASP A 136 9.53 -0.69 15.28
C ASP A 136 10.18 0.68 15.01
N GLY A 137 10.74 1.30 16.05
CA GLY A 137 11.32 2.65 15.95
C GLY A 137 10.30 3.79 15.98
N GLU A 138 10.75 5.00 15.61
CA GLU A 138 9.97 6.24 15.68
C GLU A 138 8.80 6.27 14.68
N ASP A 139 9.01 5.72 13.49
CA ASP A 139 8.02 5.68 12.40
C ASP A 139 7.14 4.42 12.43
N LYS A 140 7.13 3.67 13.53
CA LYS A 140 6.35 2.43 13.67
C LYS A 140 4.90 2.63 13.19
N GLY A 141 4.45 1.73 12.31
CA GLY A 141 3.11 1.76 11.73
C GLY A 141 2.98 2.58 10.45
N CYS A 142 3.98 3.41 10.10
CA CYS A 142 4.05 4.06 8.79
C CYS A 142 4.31 3.03 7.69
N VAL A 143 4.01 3.44 6.45
CA VAL A 143 4.35 2.68 5.25
C VAL A 143 5.48 3.38 4.51
N VAL A 144 6.51 2.61 4.18
CA VAL A 144 7.64 3.03 3.37
C VAL A 144 7.53 2.41 1.98
N ALA A 145 7.61 3.23 0.93
CA ALA A 145 7.76 2.77 -0.44
C ALA A 145 9.23 2.79 -0.83
N SER A 146 9.73 1.74 -1.49
CA SER A 146 11.12 1.61 -1.93
C SER A 146 11.24 1.06 -3.33
N GLN A 147 12.23 1.53 -4.09
CA GLN A 147 12.68 0.88 -5.33
C GLN A 147 13.54 -0.36 -5.07
N ILE A 148 14.03 -0.54 -3.84
CA ILE A 148 14.72 -1.75 -3.43
C ILE A 148 13.68 -2.76 -2.98
N VAL A 149 13.28 -3.64 -3.90
CA VAL A 149 12.43 -4.80 -3.59
C VAL A 149 13.32 -5.98 -3.23
N GLN A 150 13.68 -6.06 -1.95
CA GLN A 150 14.41 -7.19 -1.42
C GLN A 150 13.45 -8.27 -0.91
N LEU A 151 13.54 -9.46 -1.50
CA LEU A 151 13.02 -10.69 -0.93
C LEU A 151 14.16 -11.46 -0.27
N HIS A 152 13.87 -12.16 0.82
CA HIS A 152 14.82 -13.06 1.45
C HIS A 152 15.34 -14.12 0.47
N ALA A 153 14.48 -14.59 -0.44
CA ALA A 153 14.83 -15.58 -1.46
C ALA A 153 15.91 -15.09 -2.44
N TYR A 154 16.07 -13.77 -2.63
CA TYR A 154 17.13 -13.22 -3.48
C TYR A 154 18.51 -13.24 -2.80
N GLY A 155 18.54 -13.32 -1.47
CA GLY A 155 19.77 -13.24 -0.68
C GLY A 155 20.47 -11.88 -0.79
N GLY A 156 21.52 -11.70 0.01
CA GLY A 156 22.31 -10.46 0.03
C GLY A 156 21.86 -9.46 1.09
N ASP A 157 22.81 -8.63 1.51
CA ASP A 157 22.58 -7.57 2.48
C ASP A 157 22.13 -6.31 1.75
N VAL A 158 21.05 -5.69 2.24
CA VAL A 158 20.63 -4.38 1.76
C VAL A 158 21.41 -3.31 2.51
N ASP A 159 22.19 -2.52 1.78
CA ASP A 159 22.88 -1.37 2.36
C ASP A 159 21.87 -0.32 2.86
N ALA A 160 22.00 0.07 4.12
CA ALA A 160 21.08 0.99 4.76
C ALA A 160 21.05 2.36 4.10
N THR A 161 22.19 2.83 3.59
CA THR A 161 22.26 4.12 2.88
C THR A 161 21.46 4.06 1.59
N SER A 162 21.66 2.99 0.79
CA SER A 162 20.96 2.76 -0.46
C SER A 162 19.46 2.61 -0.24
N PHE A 163 19.03 1.85 0.78
CA PHE A 163 17.62 1.73 1.14
C PHE A 163 17.04 3.09 1.52
N GLN A 164 17.76 3.87 2.31
CA GLN A 164 17.33 5.20 2.70
C GLN A 164 17.17 6.16 1.52
N GLU A 165 18.14 6.19 0.60
CA GLU A 165 18.14 7.10 -0.57
C GLU A 165 17.05 6.75 -1.60
N GLN A 166 16.61 5.50 -1.62
CA GLN A 166 15.63 4.98 -2.59
C GLN A 166 14.25 4.75 -1.97
N SER A 167 14.02 5.26 -0.76
CA SER A 167 12.75 5.05 -0.05
C SER A 167 12.17 6.32 0.53
N VAL A 168 10.84 6.32 0.68
CA VAL A 168 10.08 7.44 1.24
C VAL A 168 8.97 6.91 2.15
N ILE A 169 8.62 7.66 3.20
CA ILE A 169 7.39 7.40 3.94
C ILE A 169 6.21 7.86 3.08
N CYS A 170 5.41 6.92 2.62
CA CYS A 170 4.31 7.17 1.69
C CYS A 170 2.94 7.26 2.37
N ALA A 171 2.80 6.76 3.59
CA ALA A 171 1.59 6.91 4.39
C ALA A 171 1.93 6.91 5.89
N ALA A 172 1.13 7.61 6.70
CA ALA A 172 1.27 7.63 8.15
C ALA A 172 0.73 6.35 8.82
N SER A 173 -0.06 5.55 8.09
CA SER A 173 -0.59 4.29 8.56
C SER A 173 -0.86 3.32 7.41
N PHE A 174 -0.99 2.03 7.74
CA PHE A 174 -1.47 1.01 6.82
C PHE A 174 -2.86 1.35 6.24
N ASP A 175 -3.80 1.77 7.08
CA ASP A 175 -5.17 2.08 6.68
C ASP A 175 -5.22 3.23 5.67
N GLU A 176 -4.43 4.28 5.92
CA GLU A 176 -4.25 5.39 4.97
C GLU A 176 -3.70 4.90 3.63
N PHE A 177 -2.65 4.06 3.67
CA PHE A 177 -2.05 3.49 2.46
C PHE A 177 -3.08 2.72 1.64
N VAL A 178 -3.79 1.78 2.26
CA VAL A 178 -4.79 0.95 1.57
C VAL A 178 -5.92 1.80 1.02
N TYR A 179 -6.40 2.81 1.77
CA TYR A 179 -7.43 3.73 1.28
C TYR A 179 -6.98 4.47 0.03
N ARG A 180 -5.76 5.03 0.05
CA ARG A 180 -5.22 5.77 -1.09
C ARG A 180 -5.06 4.88 -2.31
N MET A 181 -4.51 3.68 -2.13
CA MET A 181 -4.42 2.69 -3.20
C MET A 181 -5.79 2.34 -3.76
N TRP A 182 -6.76 2.05 -2.90
CA TRP A 182 -8.11 1.70 -3.31
C TRP A 182 -8.78 2.80 -4.13
N VAL A 183 -8.81 4.04 -3.63
CA VAL A 183 -9.49 5.15 -4.31
C VAL A 183 -8.77 5.54 -5.62
N GLU A 184 -7.44 5.56 -5.63
CA GLU A 184 -6.65 5.90 -6.82
C GLU A 184 -6.79 4.85 -7.93
N ASN A 185 -6.82 3.55 -7.60
CA ASN A 185 -7.04 2.50 -8.59
C ASN A 185 -8.46 2.54 -9.15
N HIS A 186 -9.47 2.79 -8.31
CA HIS A 186 -10.84 2.99 -8.79
C HIS A 186 -10.98 4.21 -9.71
N LEU A 187 -10.28 5.31 -9.41
CA LEU A 187 -10.19 6.48 -10.29
C LEU A 187 -9.56 6.12 -11.63
N TRP A 188 -8.44 5.40 -11.61
CA TRP A 188 -7.71 5.02 -12.81
C TRP A 188 -8.56 4.18 -13.76
N PHE A 189 -9.26 3.16 -13.22
CA PHE A 189 -10.11 2.31 -14.04
C PHE A 189 -11.33 3.04 -14.63
N ASN A 190 -11.74 4.17 -14.03
CA ASN A 190 -12.94 4.94 -14.42
C ASN A 190 -14.19 4.04 -14.63
N LYS A 191 -14.30 2.99 -13.82
CA LYS A 191 -15.31 1.92 -13.97
C LYS A 191 -16.20 1.75 -12.75
N SER A 192 -16.09 2.63 -11.77
CA SER A 192 -16.66 2.42 -10.44
C SER A 192 -18.18 2.38 -10.45
N LYS A 193 -18.72 1.22 -10.11
CA LYS A 193 -20.05 0.98 -9.55
C LYS A 193 -19.76 0.07 -8.34
N PRO A 194 -20.15 0.39 -7.09
CA PRO A 194 -21.38 1.13 -6.69
C PRO A 194 -21.21 2.59 -6.23
N ALA A 195 -22.35 3.25 -5.91
CA ALA A 195 -22.44 4.70 -5.61
C ALA A 195 -21.56 5.19 -4.45
N ARG A 196 -21.25 4.33 -3.47
CA ARG A 196 -20.33 4.66 -2.36
C ARG A 196 -18.89 4.87 -2.86
N ILE A 197 -18.44 4.04 -3.80
CA ILE A 197 -17.14 4.16 -4.46
C ILE A 197 -17.14 5.42 -5.30
N VAL A 198 -18.28 5.69 -5.94
CA VAL A 198 -18.49 6.93 -6.70
C VAL A 198 -18.25 8.17 -5.86
N ALA A 199 -18.94 8.28 -4.73
CA ALA A 199 -18.81 9.42 -3.85
C ALA A 199 -17.37 9.59 -3.31
N ALA A 200 -16.72 8.50 -2.90
CA ALA A 200 -15.35 8.54 -2.40
C ALA A 200 -14.36 9.04 -3.46
N TYR A 201 -14.47 8.54 -4.69
CA TYR A 201 -13.59 8.95 -5.78
C TYR A 201 -13.84 10.41 -6.18
N GLU A 202 -15.10 10.85 -6.25
CA GLU A 202 -15.44 12.22 -6.68
C GLU A 202 -14.90 13.24 -5.69
N ALA A 203 -15.06 12.97 -4.40
CA ALA A 203 -14.50 13.81 -3.34
C ALA A 203 -12.97 13.88 -3.43
N TYR A 204 -12.30 12.72 -3.62
CA TYR A 204 -10.85 12.66 -3.75
C TYR A 204 -10.34 13.43 -4.98
N ALA A 205 -10.96 13.23 -6.15
CA ALA A 205 -10.58 13.89 -7.40
C ALA A 205 -10.83 15.41 -7.36
N GLN A 206 -11.94 15.85 -6.76
CA GLN A 206 -12.23 17.28 -6.57
C GLN A 206 -11.18 17.94 -5.68
N GLU A 207 -10.82 17.32 -4.57
CA GLU A 207 -9.79 17.84 -3.68
C GLU A 207 -8.43 17.87 -4.37
N TYR A 208 -8.08 16.84 -5.13
CA TYR A 208 -6.84 16.82 -5.92
C TYR A 208 -6.78 17.99 -6.91
N LYS A 209 -7.86 18.21 -7.67
CA LYS A 209 -7.96 19.32 -8.63
C LYS A 209 -7.89 20.68 -7.92
N ARG A 210 -8.49 20.82 -6.73
CA ARG A 210 -8.42 22.03 -5.90
C ARG A 210 -6.98 22.34 -5.46
N LEU A 211 -6.27 21.34 -4.96
CA LEU A 211 -4.88 21.47 -4.52
C LEU A 211 -3.94 21.85 -5.67
N ASN A 212 -4.15 21.27 -6.85
CA ASN A 212 -3.36 21.59 -8.04
C ASN A 212 -3.68 22.96 -8.65
N SER A 213 -4.91 23.47 -8.46
CA SER A 213 -5.29 24.81 -8.95
C SER A 213 -4.82 25.94 -8.03
N ALA A 214 -4.43 25.61 -6.80
CA ALA A 214 -3.95 26.56 -5.79
C ALA A 214 -2.41 26.75 -5.80
N ASN A 215 -1.70 25.98 -6.62
CA ASN A 215 -0.25 26.03 -6.83
C ASN A 215 0.08 26.64 -8.19
#